data_AF-A0A7S2MV09-F1
#
_entry.id   AF-A0A7S2MV09-F1
#
_cell.length_a   1.000
_cell.length_b   1.000
_cell.length_c   1.000
_cell.angle_alpha   90.00
_cell.angle_beta   90.00
_cell.angle_gamma   90.00
#
_symmetry.space_group_name_H-M   'P 1'
#
loop_
_entity.id
_entity.type
_entity.pdbx_description
1 polymer ?
#
loop_
_entity_poly.entity_id
_entity_poly.type
_entity_poly.pdbx_seq_one_letter_code
_entity_poly.pdbx_strand_id
1 'polypeptide(L)'
;RRAPSAGRFEGDTTMRSCFQAPPREALVEVLASQQQRVEDFRAPSVPTARQTRFVADTTMRSAFLPPSAEDLRAAAAAIPEPLQRRAPSAGRFEGDTTMRSCFQAPPREALVEVLASQQQRVEDFRAPSVPTARQTRFVADTTMRSAFLPPSAEDLRAAAAAIPEPLQRRAPSAG
;
A
#
# COMPACT_ATOMS: atom_id res chain seq x y z
N ARG A 1 -13.61 49.07 -13.26
CA ARG A 1 -12.44 48.20 -12.94
C ARG A 1 -12.85 46.75 -13.22
N ARG A 2 -12.17 46.08 -14.15
CA ARG A 2 -12.43 44.68 -14.54
C ARG A 2 -11.62 43.77 -13.62
N ALA A 3 -12.24 42.78 -12.98
CA ALA A 3 -11.54 41.81 -12.16
C ALA A 3 -10.62 40.93 -13.03
N PRO A 4 -9.39 40.59 -12.60
CA PRO A 4 -8.56 39.65 -13.33
C PRO A 4 -9.24 38.28 -13.31
N SER A 5 -9.46 37.69 -14.49
CA SER A 5 -9.92 36.32 -14.62
C SER A 5 -8.87 35.40 -13.99
N ALA A 6 -9.27 34.67 -12.95
CA ALA A 6 -8.44 33.61 -12.39
C ALA A 6 -8.18 32.57 -13.49
N GLY A 7 -6.93 32.51 -13.97
CA GLY A 7 -6.50 31.43 -14.86
C GLY A 7 -6.71 30.09 -14.16
N ARG A 8 -7.17 29.06 -14.90
CA ARG A 8 -7.22 27.70 -14.36
C ARG A 8 -5.80 27.22 -14.07
N PHE A 9 -5.60 26.60 -12.92
CA PHE A 9 -4.36 25.93 -12.59
C PHE A 9 -4.27 24.64 -13.41
N GLU A 10 -3.37 24.62 -14.38
CA GLU A 10 -2.97 23.42 -15.12
C GLU A 10 -1.65 22.93 -14.52
N GLY A 11 -1.75 21.98 -13.58
CA GLY A 11 -0.60 21.33 -12.98
C GLY A 11 -0.72 19.83 -13.13
N ASP A 12 0.19 19.22 -13.89
CA ASP A 12 0.32 17.78 -13.97
C ASP A 12 1.35 17.27 -12.95
N THR A 13 1.04 16.13 -12.35
CA THR A 13 1.98 15.44 -11.46
C THR A 13 3.01 14.68 -12.29
N THR A 14 4.26 14.62 -11.83
CA THR A 14 5.33 13.80 -12.43
C THR A 14 4.93 12.33 -12.60
N MET A 15 4.10 11.79 -11.71
CA MET A 15 3.57 10.44 -11.83
C MET A 15 2.66 10.27 -13.07
N ARG A 16 1.78 11.24 -13.35
CA ARG A 16 0.92 11.19 -14.56
C ARG A 16 1.69 11.37 -15.85
N SER A 17 2.78 12.15 -15.86
CA SER A 17 3.58 12.35 -17.07
C SER A 17 4.53 11.18 -17.35
N CYS A 18 5.07 10.54 -16.30
CA CYS A 18 6.03 9.44 -16.45
C CYS A 18 5.40 8.06 -16.62
N PHE A 19 4.15 7.87 -16.19
CA PHE A 19 3.48 6.56 -16.23
C PHE A 19 2.20 6.64 -17.04
N GLN A 20 2.34 6.63 -18.37
CA GLN A 20 1.21 6.50 -19.28
C GLN A 20 0.80 5.02 -19.42
N ALA A 21 -0.49 4.79 -19.59
CA ALA A 21 -0.98 3.46 -19.90
C ALA A 21 -0.36 2.98 -21.23
N PRO A 22 0.13 1.73 -21.29
CA PRO A 22 0.67 1.19 -22.52
C PRO A 22 -0.41 1.15 -23.63
N PRO A 23 0.01 1.25 -24.90
CA PRO A 23 -0.91 1.18 -26.03
C PRO A 23 -1.65 -0.17 -26.05
N ARG A 24 -2.87 -0.18 -26.60
CA ARG A 24 -3.75 -1.37 -26.55
C ARG A 24 -3.14 -2.57 -27.26
N GLU A 25 -2.37 -2.32 -28.31
CA GLU A 25 -1.69 -3.30 -29.14
C GLU A 25 -0.67 -4.09 -28.31
N ALA A 26 0.09 -3.42 -27.45
CA ALA A 26 1.04 -4.06 -26.54
C ALA A 26 0.34 -4.99 -25.53
N LEU A 27 -0.87 -4.64 -25.08
CA LEU A 27 -1.66 -5.49 -24.19
C LEU A 27 -2.16 -6.75 -24.91
N VAL A 28 -2.56 -6.62 -26.18
CA VAL A 28 -3.02 -7.74 -27.01
C VAL A 28 -1.88 -8.72 -27.28
N GLU A 29 -0.68 -8.23 -27.60
CA GLU A 29 0.51 -9.07 -27.81
C GLU A 29 0.92 -9.85 -26.56
N VAL A 30 0.86 -9.21 -25.39
CA VAL A 30 1.16 -9.87 -24.11
C VAL A 30 0.11 -10.94 -23.77
N LEU A 31 -1.15 -10.72 -24.11
CA LEU A 31 -2.20 -11.74 -23.93
C LEU A 31 -2.05 -12.91 -24.91
N ALA A 32 -1.77 -12.62 -26.18
CA ALA A 32 -1.55 -13.64 -27.20
C ALA A 32 -0.35 -14.54 -26.87
N SER A 33 0.77 -13.94 -26.45
CA SER A 33 1.98 -14.69 -26.04
C SER A 33 1.78 -15.52 -24.77
N GLN A 34 0.88 -15.13 -23.87
CA GLN A 34 0.50 -15.96 -22.73
C GLN A 34 -0.37 -17.15 -23.14
N GLN A 35 -1.34 -16.93 -24.03
CA GLN A 35 -2.17 -18.02 -24.56
C GLN A 35 -1.34 -19.05 -25.33
N GLN A 36 -0.40 -18.59 -26.15
CA GLN A 36 0.47 -19.49 -26.91
C GLN A 36 1.36 -20.35 -25.99
N ARG A 37 1.90 -19.79 -24.90
CA ARG A 37 2.65 -20.58 -23.90
C ARG A 37 1.82 -21.65 -23.21
N VAL A 38 0.52 -21.38 -23.00
CA VAL A 38 -0.40 -22.36 -22.43
C VAL A 38 -0.68 -23.49 -23.43
N GLU A 39 -0.87 -23.16 -24.70
CA GLU A 39 -1.10 -24.15 -25.76
C GLU A 39 0.15 -24.97 -26.07
N ASP A 40 1.34 -24.37 -26.08
CA ASP A 40 2.61 -25.08 -26.28
C ASP A 40 2.90 -26.07 -25.14
N PHE A 41 2.49 -25.74 -23.91
CA PHE A 41 2.56 -26.66 -22.77
C PHE A 41 1.50 -27.77 -22.83
N ARG A 42 0.35 -27.49 -23.46
CA ARG A 42 -0.75 -28.44 -23.63
C ARG A 42 -0.58 -29.34 -24.86
N ALA A 43 0.23 -28.92 -25.84
CA ALA A 43 0.53 -29.69 -27.02
C ALA A 43 1.27 -30.98 -26.58
N PRO A 44 0.72 -32.17 -26.85
CA PRO A 44 1.43 -33.41 -26.58
C PRO A 44 2.64 -33.45 -27.51
N SER A 45 3.84 -33.25 -26.96
CA SER A 45 5.05 -33.64 -27.65
C SER A 45 5.00 -35.16 -27.74
N VAL A 46 4.87 -35.67 -28.96
CA VAL A 46 5.26 -37.01 -29.47
C VAL A 46 4.23 -37.47 -30.53
N PRO A 47 4.68 -37.82 -31.75
CA PRO A 47 3.81 -38.38 -32.78
C PRO A 47 3.24 -39.72 -32.32
N THR A 48 2.00 -39.99 -32.69
CA THR A 48 1.24 -41.24 -32.52
C THR A 48 1.96 -42.44 -33.13
N ALA A 49 3.01 -42.92 -32.47
CA ALA A 49 3.69 -44.17 -32.79
C ALA A 49 3.66 -45.03 -31.52
N ARG A 50 2.68 -45.93 -31.48
CA ARG A 50 2.56 -47.08 -30.55
C ARG A 50 2.98 -46.77 -29.12
N GLN A 51 2.01 -46.36 -28.30
CA GLN A 51 2.12 -46.49 -26.84
C GLN A 51 2.18 -47.98 -26.47
N THR A 52 3.33 -48.63 -26.67
CA THR A 52 3.64 -49.86 -25.94
C THR A 52 3.76 -49.46 -24.49
N ARG A 53 2.73 -49.77 -23.71
CA ARG A 53 2.66 -49.52 -22.27
C ARG A 53 3.97 -50.01 -21.64
N PHE A 54 4.80 -49.09 -21.15
CA PHE A 54 5.99 -49.47 -20.40
C PHE A 54 5.53 -50.07 -19.07
N VAL A 55 5.60 -51.38 -18.94
CA VAL A 55 5.32 -52.09 -17.70
C VAL A 55 6.65 -52.26 -16.98
N ALA A 56 7.00 -51.26 -16.15
CA ALA A 56 8.05 -51.43 -15.17
C ALA A 56 7.49 -52.20 -13.98
N ASP A 57 7.68 -53.52 -13.98
CA ASP A 57 7.63 -54.26 -12.72
C ASP A 57 8.93 -53.95 -11.97
N THR A 58 8.82 -53.02 -11.02
CA THR A 58 9.94 -52.66 -10.16
C THR A 58 10.27 -53.83 -9.25
N THR A 59 11.54 -53.98 -8.88
CA THR A 59 12.00 -55.01 -7.93
C THR A 59 11.23 -55.00 -6.61
N MET A 60 10.73 -53.82 -6.20
CA MET A 60 9.85 -53.68 -5.04
C MET A 60 8.50 -54.37 -5.24
N ARG A 61 7.91 -54.29 -6.44
CA ARG A 61 6.61 -54.89 -6.75
C ARG A 61 6.66 -56.42 -6.76
N SER A 62 7.80 -57.02 -7.14
CA SER A 62 8.00 -58.47 -7.11
C SER A 62 8.47 -58.99 -5.74
N ALA A 63 9.25 -58.20 -4.99
CA ALA A 63 9.75 -58.59 -3.68
C ALA A 63 8.71 -58.46 -2.55
N PHE A 64 7.73 -57.56 -2.69
CA PHE A 64 6.72 -57.29 -1.67
C PHE A 64 5.31 -57.60 -2.19
N LEU A 65 5.04 -58.89 -2.38
CA LEU A 65 3.68 -59.34 -2.65
C LEU A 65 2.82 -59.25 -1.38
N PRO A 66 1.53 -58.90 -1.51
CA PRO A 66 0.63 -58.94 -0.37
C PRO A 66 0.53 -60.38 0.18
N PRO A 67 0.40 -60.54 1.51
CA PRO A 67 0.20 -61.85 2.13
C PRO A 67 -1.07 -62.52 1.60
N SER A 68 -1.09 -63.85 1.60
CA SER A 68 -2.24 -64.60 1.09
C SER A 68 -3.46 -64.45 2.01
N ALA A 69 -4.66 -64.72 1.49
CA ALA A 69 -5.88 -64.69 2.29
C ALA A 69 -5.88 -65.72 3.43
N GLU A 70 -5.05 -66.76 3.34
CA GLU A 70 -4.88 -67.76 4.40
C GLU A 70 -3.96 -67.23 5.50
N ASP A 71 -2.87 -66.55 5.14
CA ASP A 71 -1.97 -65.89 6.09
C ASP A 71 -2.71 -64.82 6.91
N LEU A 72 -3.58 -64.05 6.25
CA LEU A 72 -4.43 -63.05 6.91
C LEU A 72 -5.44 -63.68 7.87
N ARG A 73 -6.05 -64.81 7.49
CA ARG A 73 -6.99 -65.55 8.35
C ARG A 73 -6.28 -66.19 9.55
N ALA A 74 -5.11 -66.77 9.33
CA ALA A 74 -4.29 -67.34 10.39
C ALA A 74 -3.81 -66.26 11.36
N ALA A 75 -3.36 -65.11 10.85
CA ALA A 75 -2.98 -63.97 11.68
C ALA A 75 -4.18 -63.44 12.48
N ALA A 76 -5.36 -63.30 11.87
CA ALA A 76 -6.57 -62.87 12.56
C ALA A 76 -7.02 -63.85 13.65
N ALA A 77 -6.88 -65.16 13.41
CA ALA A 77 -7.19 -66.20 14.39
C ALA A 77 -6.15 -66.26 15.54
N ALA A 78 -4.93 -65.78 15.30
CA ALA A 78 -3.87 -65.69 16.30
C ALA A 78 -3.97 -64.41 17.15
N ILE A 79 -4.84 -63.46 16.80
CA ILE A 79 -5.13 -62.29 17.64
C ILE A 79 -5.97 -62.80 18.83
N PRO A 80 -5.45 -62.75 20.07
CA PRO A 80 -6.26 -63.09 21.23
C PRO A 80 -7.48 -62.16 21.27
N GLU A 81 -8.65 -62.74 21.54
CA GLU A 81 -9.95 -62.05 21.64
C GLU A 81 -9.76 -60.65 22.22
N PRO A 82 -10.30 -59.59 21.58
CA PRO A 82 -10.19 -58.25 22.11
C PRO A 82 -10.84 -58.27 23.49
N LEU A 83 -9.99 -58.27 24.54
CA LEU A 83 -10.36 -57.89 25.89
C LEU A 83 -11.31 -56.73 25.72
N GLN A 84 -12.57 -56.89 26.14
CA GLN A 84 -13.59 -55.87 26.06
C GLN A 84 -13.11 -54.66 26.86
N ARG A 85 -12.25 -53.85 26.26
CA ARG A 85 -11.90 -52.53 26.76
C ARG A 85 -13.20 -51.78 26.56
N ARG A 86 -13.94 -51.60 27.67
CA ARG A 86 -14.99 -50.60 27.75
C ARG A 86 -14.48 -49.39 26.99
N ALA A 87 -15.18 -49.04 25.93
CA ALA A 87 -14.88 -47.81 25.22
C ALA A 87 -14.82 -46.71 26.31
N PRO A 88 -13.74 -45.92 26.40
CA PRO A 88 -13.79 -44.74 27.24
C PRO A 88 -15.05 -43.99 26.81
N SER A 89 -15.91 -43.66 27.78
CA SER A 89 -17.09 -42.83 27.55
C SER A 89 -16.69 -41.68 26.63
N ALA A 90 -17.52 -41.33 25.66
CA ALA A 90 -17.27 -40.24 24.70
C ALA A 90 -17.05 -38.91 25.44
N GLY A 91 -15.85 -38.73 26.01
CA GLY A 91 -15.36 -37.49 26.55
C GLY A 91 -15.16 -36.58 25.35
N ARG A 92 -15.83 -35.44 25.36
CA ARG A 92 -15.63 -34.42 24.34
C ARG A 92 -14.19 -33.96 24.45
N PHE A 93 -13.58 -33.66 23.30
CA PHE A 93 -12.26 -33.04 23.28
C PHE A 93 -12.32 -31.66 23.95
N GLU A 94 -11.70 -31.52 25.12
CA GLU A 94 -11.61 -30.28 25.91
C GLU A 94 -10.39 -29.43 25.56
N GLY A 95 -9.74 -29.71 24.43
CA GLY A 95 -8.56 -28.94 24.01
C GLY A 95 -8.94 -27.56 23.50
N ASP A 96 -8.86 -26.55 24.37
CA ASP A 96 -8.83 -25.16 23.95
C ASP A 96 -7.42 -24.78 23.49
N THR A 97 -7.34 -24.11 22.33
CA THR A 97 -6.07 -23.55 21.88
C THR A 97 -5.73 -22.31 22.70
N THR A 98 -4.45 -22.05 22.93
CA THR A 98 -3.97 -20.84 23.60
C THR A 98 -4.52 -19.56 22.95
N MET A 99 -4.78 -19.60 21.65
CA MET A 99 -5.44 -18.52 20.92
C MET A 99 -6.87 -18.27 21.42
N ARG A 100 -7.67 -19.33 21.62
CA ARG A 100 -9.06 -19.21 22.08
C ARG A 100 -9.15 -18.80 23.55
N SER A 101 -8.23 -19.27 24.40
CA SER A 101 -8.21 -18.90 25.81
C SER A 101 -7.71 -17.49 26.06
N CYS A 102 -6.69 -17.04 25.31
CA CYS A 102 -6.00 -15.78 25.59
C CYS A 102 -6.57 -14.58 24.82
N PHE A 103 -7.33 -14.79 23.74
CA PHE A 103 -7.88 -13.72 22.92
C PHE A 103 -9.42 -13.78 22.90
N GLN A 104 -10.03 -13.49 24.05
CA GLN A 104 -11.47 -13.29 24.11
C GLN A 104 -11.85 -11.92 23.59
N ALA A 105 -13.06 -11.81 23.02
CA ALA A 105 -13.62 -10.52 22.66
C ALA A 105 -13.71 -9.63 23.91
N PRO A 106 -13.30 -8.36 23.84
CA PRO A 106 -13.43 -7.46 24.97
C PRO A 106 -14.90 -7.28 25.37
N PRO A 107 -15.17 -6.97 26.65
CA PRO A 107 -16.52 -6.72 27.14
C PRO A 107 -17.18 -5.54 26.39
N ARG A 108 -18.51 -5.54 26.30
CA ARG A 108 -19.26 -4.56 25.49
C ARG A 108 -19.00 -3.13 25.94
N GLU A 109 -18.78 -2.94 27.24
CA GLU A 109 -18.48 -1.68 27.88
C GLU A 109 -17.17 -1.08 27.34
N ALA A 110 -16.13 -1.91 27.21
CA ALA A 110 -14.85 -1.49 26.64
C ALA A 110 -14.98 -1.09 25.15
N LEU A 111 -15.85 -1.75 24.40
CA LEU A 111 -16.15 -1.37 23.01
C LEU A 111 -16.89 -0.03 22.93
N VAL A 112 -17.84 0.21 23.83
CA VAL A 112 -18.59 1.47 23.90
C VAL A 112 -17.67 2.63 24.28
N GLU A 113 -16.77 2.45 25.25
CA GLU A 113 -15.79 3.47 25.65
C GLU A 113 -14.82 3.84 24.51
N VAL A 114 -14.33 2.84 23.77
CA VAL A 114 -13.46 3.07 22.61
C VAL A 114 -14.20 3.80 21.50
N LEU A 115 -15.48 3.49 21.29
CA LEU A 115 -16.28 4.12 20.25
C LEU A 115 -16.66 5.56 20.64
N ALA A 116 -17.03 5.78 21.90
CA ALA A 116 -17.29 7.11 22.45
C ALA A 116 -16.04 8.01 22.43
N SER A 117 -14.87 7.49 22.81
CA SER A 117 -13.62 8.24 22.76
C SER A 117 -13.16 8.57 21.32
N GLN A 118 -13.50 7.73 20.34
CA GLN A 118 -13.29 8.06 18.94
C GLN A 118 -14.27 9.13 18.44
N GLN A 119 -15.53 9.07 18.82
CA GLN A 119 -16.52 10.11 18.50
C GLN A 119 -16.14 11.45 19.13
N GLN A 120 -15.72 11.46 20.39
CA GLN A 120 -15.23 12.66 21.08
C GLN A 120 -14.05 13.28 20.33
N ARG A 121 -13.07 12.47 19.89
CA ARG A 121 -11.94 12.98 19.10
C ARG A 121 -12.38 13.58 17.76
N VAL A 122 -13.38 13.00 17.10
CA VAL A 122 -13.92 13.56 15.85
C VAL A 122 -14.61 14.89 16.12
N GLU A 123 -15.39 15.00 17.20
CA GLU A 123 -16.06 16.24 17.59
C GLU A 123 -15.06 17.31 18.06
N ASP A 124 -14.01 16.95 18.79
CA ASP A 124 -12.94 17.88 19.19
C ASP A 124 -12.15 18.40 17.98
N PHE A 125 -11.97 17.57 16.94
CA PHE A 125 -11.38 17.98 15.66
C PHE A 125 -12.31 18.84 14.80
N ARG A 126 -13.64 18.66 14.95
CA ARG A 126 -14.67 19.38 14.19
C ARG A 126 -15.10 20.66 14.91
N ALA A 127 -14.92 20.72 16.22
CA ALA A 127 -15.06 21.92 17.00
C ALA A 127 -14.02 22.92 16.51
N PRO A 128 -14.41 24.15 16.12
CA PRO A 128 -13.44 25.18 15.83
C PRO A 128 -12.65 25.44 17.11
N SER A 129 -11.36 25.07 17.12
CA SER A 129 -10.43 25.27 18.24
C SER A 129 -10.09 26.74 18.53
N VAL A 130 -10.96 27.65 18.10
CA VAL A 130 -10.72 29.08 18.15
C VAL A 130 -11.76 29.67 19.10
N PRO A 131 -11.39 30.12 20.31
CA PRO A 131 -12.24 31.07 21.00
C PRO A 131 -12.45 32.22 20.02
N THR A 132 -13.69 32.67 19.82
CA THR A 132 -14.05 33.81 18.97
C THR A 132 -13.55 35.14 19.57
N ALA A 133 -12.38 35.13 20.21
CA ALA A 133 -11.59 36.31 20.49
C ALA A 133 -11.02 36.77 19.16
N ARG A 134 -11.66 37.82 18.61
CA ARG A 134 -11.17 38.77 17.60
C ARG A 134 -9.89 38.29 16.92
N GLN A 135 -9.99 37.87 15.66
CA GLN A 135 -8.85 37.61 14.79
C GLN A 135 -7.81 38.74 14.92
N THR A 136 -6.84 38.57 15.81
CA THR A 136 -5.68 39.45 15.89
C THR A 136 -4.90 39.14 14.65
N ARG A 137 -4.96 40.06 13.69
CA ARG A 137 -4.18 40.03 12.45
C ARG A 137 -2.75 39.64 12.83
N PHE A 138 -2.27 38.51 12.32
CA PHE A 138 -0.90 38.10 12.56
C PHE A 138 0.02 39.14 11.91
N VAL A 139 0.68 39.96 12.73
CA VAL A 139 1.70 40.91 12.29
C VAL A 139 3.03 40.26 12.61
N ALA A 140 3.62 39.59 11.62
CA ALA A 140 5.01 39.18 11.71
C ALA A 140 5.90 40.41 11.47
N ASP A 141 6.30 41.07 12.55
CA ASP A 141 7.46 41.96 12.50
C ASP A 141 8.71 41.08 12.51
N THR A 142 9.23 40.83 11.31
CA THR A 142 10.51 40.12 11.17
C THR A 142 11.64 41.06 11.57
N THR A 143 12.71 40.51 12.15
CA THR A 143 13.92 41.26 12.52
C THR A 143 14.51 42.03 11.34
N MET A 144 14.34 41.52 10.11
CA MET A 144 14.73 42.22 8.88
C MET A 144 13.92 43.51 8.66
N ARG A 145 12.62 43.50 8.99
CA ARG A 145 11.72 44.66 8.81
C ARG A 145 12.03 45.79 9.80
N SER A 146 12.54 45.47 11.00
CA SER A 146 13.01 46.46 11.97
C SER A 146 14.46 46.91 11.76
N ALA A 147 15.32 46.03 11.24
CA ALA A 147 16.74 46.33 11.02
C ALA A 147 16.99 47.20 9.78
N PHE A 148 16.10 47.16 8.80
CA PHE A 148 16.23 47.90 7.55
C PHE A 148 15.03 48.81 7.33
N LEU A 149 14.99 49.91 8.08
CA LEU A 149 14.06 51.02 7.82
C LEU A 149 14.56 51.83 6.61
N PRO A 150 13.64 52.36 5.78
CA PRO A 150 14.03 53.27 4.71
C PRO A 150 14.70 54.52 5.30
N PRO A 151 15.70 55.11 4.60
CA PRO A 151 16.34 56.35 5.04
C PRO A 151 15.30 57.46 5.18
N SER A 152 15.55 58.41 6.08
CA SER A 152 14.61 59.50 6.32
C SER A 152 14.51 60.43 5.10
N ALA A 153 13.42 61.20 5.03
CA ALA A 153 13.27 62.19 3.95
C ALA A 153 14.38 63.26 3.97
N GLU A 154 14.98 63.52 5.12
CA GLU A 154 16.13 64.42 5.25
C GLU A 154 17.39 63.79 4.70
N ASP A 155 17.64 62.50 4.97
CA ASP A 155 18.78 61.76 4.42
C ASP A 155 18.70 61.69 2.88
N LEU A 156 17.50 61.50 2.34
CA LEU A 156 17.28 61.51 0.88
C LEU A 156 17.51 62.89 0.28
N ARG A 157 17.09 63.97 0.96
CA ARG A 157 17.35 65.35 0.50
C ARG A 157 18.84 65.71 0.61
N ALA A 158 19.49 65.30 1.69
CA ALA A 158 20.92 65.50 1.89
C ALA A 158 21.73 64.73 0.85
N ALA A 159 21.37 63.47 0.57
CA ALA A 159 21.99 62.67 -0.48
C ALA A 159 21.77 63.31 -1.85
N ALA A 160 20.56 63.78 -2.16
CA ALA A 160 20.26 64.47 -3.42
C ALA A 160 21.04 65.78 -3.58
N ALA A 161 21.19 66.55 -2.50
CA ALA A 161 22.01 67.76 -2.47
C ALA A 161 23.53 67.47 -2.55
N ALA A 162 23.93 66.28 -2.13
CA ALA A 162 25.31 65.79 -2.21
C ALA A 162 25.63 65.12 -3.56
N ILE A 163 24.68 64.97 -4.48
CA ILE A 163 24.96 64.55 -5.86
C ILE A 163 25.67 65.73 -6.55
N PRO A 164 26.98 65.65 -6.85
CA PRO A 164 27.60 66.68 -7.67
C PRO A 164 26.95 66.66 -9.06
N GLU A 165 26.45 67.82 -9.48
CA GLU A 165 25.91 68.08 -10.82
C GLU A 165 26.74 67.37 -11.91
N PRO A 166 26.11 66.60 -12.83
CA PRO A 166 26.84 66.09 -13.98
C PRO A 166 27.31 67.29 -14.81
N LEU A 167 28.64 67.39 -14.95
CA LEU A 167 29.36 68.22 -15.91
C LEU A 167 28.54 68.45 -17.19
N GLN A 168 28.19 69.71 -17.44
CA GLN A 168 27.53 70.14 -18.68
C GLN A 168 28.23 69.51 -19.88
N ARG A 169 27.57 68.55 -20.55
CA ARG A 169 28.01 68.09 -21.87
C ARG A 169 27.68 69.17 -22.88
N ARG A 170 28.71 69.95 -23.17
CA ARG A 170 28.89 70.83 -24.33
C ARG A 170 28.16 70.27 -25.56
N ALA A 171 27.21 71.01 -26.10
CA ALA A 171 26.52 70.66 -27.34
C ALA A 171 27.49 70.70 -28.53
N PRO A 172 27.39 69.78 -29.51
CA PRO A 172 28.14 69.88 -30.76
C PRO A 172 27.51 70.95 -31.67
N SER A 173 28.39 71.74 -32.29
CA SER A 173 28.08 72.72 -33.33
C SER A 173 27.51 72.06 -34.59
N ALA A 174 26.40 72.57 -35.11
CA ALA A 174 25.99 72.41 -36.50
C ALA A 174 25.36 73.73 -36.97
N GLY A 175 26.00 74.36 -37.96
CA GLY A 175 25.68 75.66 -38.53
C GLY A 175 26.91 76.24 -39.20
#